data_AF-A0AAV4HJ26-F1
#
_entry.id   AF-A0AAV4HJ26-F1
#
_cell.length_a   1.000
_cell.length_b   1.000
_cell.length_c   1.000
_cell.angle_alpha   90.00
_cell.angle_beta   90.00
_cell.angle_gamma   90.00
#
_symmetry.space_group_name_H-M   'P 1'
#
loop_
_entity.id
_entity.type
_entity.pdbx_description
1 polymer ?
#
loop_
_entity_poly.entity_id
_entity_poly.type
_entity_poly.pdbx_seq_one_letter_code
_entity_poly.pdbx_strand_id
1 'polypeptide(L)'
;MEAWLNFTLLARASKVDEWLVPFRGRCTFIQYIPSKPDKYGIKIFWACDAETNYPLRGIPYLGRVTTSHQPRDRSVSVRASTVTSLTQDFHGSGRNVTCDNFFTDLNLAESLAKKKLTLVGTVKRNKSFLPTDFQEKKHLNLMPPTFYSGKTQPLFHTKAEETKM
;
A
#
# COMPACT_ATOMS: atom_id res chain seq x y z
N MET A 1 16.90 1.19 26.49
CA MET A 1 15.94 0.44 25.64
C MET A 1 15.86 1.00 24.21
N GLU A 2 16.89 1.70 23.72
CA GLU A 2 16.89 2.43 22.42
C GLU A 2 17.70 1.72 21.30
N ALA A 3 18.43 0.65 21.62
CA ALA A 3 19.34 0.02 20.65
C ALA A 3 18.61 -0.79 19.54
N TRP A 4 17.39 -1.26 19.82
CA TRP A 4 16.65 -2.15 18.91
C TRP A 4 15.99 -1.41 17.73
N LEU A 5 15.58 -0.15 17.93
CA LEU A 5 15.06 0.71 16.86
C LEU A 5 16.16 1.11 15.86
N ASN A 6 17.42 1.16 16.31
CA ASN A 6 18.54 1.56 15.46
C ASN A 6 19.01 0.44 14.52
N PHE A 7 18.78 -0.84 14.85
CA PHE A 7 19.17 -1.95 13.97
C PHE A 7 18.29 -2.01 12.71
N THR A 8 17.00 -1.65 12.85
CA THR A 8 16.08 -1.54 11.72
C THR A 8 16.33 -0.32 10.85
N LEU A 9 17.19 0.65 11.21
CA LEU A 9 17.46 1.87 10.43
C LEU A 9 18.22 1.65 9.10
N LEU A 10 18.80 0.47 8.87
CA LEU A 10 19.59 0.17 7.67
C LEU A 10 18.75 -0.11 6.41
N ALA A 11 17.52 -0.59 6.57
CA ALA A 11 16.67 -0.91 5.43
C ALA A 11 16.30 0.34 4.63
N ARG A 12 16.59 0.36 3.32
CA ARG A 12 16.27 1.49 2.44
C ARG A 12 14.82 1.45 1.94
N ALA A 13 14.16 0.29 2.07
CA ALA A 13 12.81 0.07 1.59
C ALA A 13 11.94 -0.72 2.60
N SER A 14 10.64 -0.48 2.56
CA SER A 14 9.65 -1.19 3.38
C SER A 14 8.47 -1.60 2.52
N LYS A 15 7.89 -2.76 2.79
CA LYS A 15 6.72 -3.31 2.09
C LYS A 15 5.48 -3.17 2.96
N VAL A 16 4.38 -2.71 2.38
CA VAL A 16 3.07 -2.66 3.02
C VAL A 16 2.11 -3.56 2.29
N ASP A 17 1.56 -4.54 3.01
CA ASP A 17 0.63 -5.52 2.44
C ASP A 17 -0.40 -6.01 3.49
N GLU A 18 -1.36 -6.79 3.02
CA GLU A 18 -2.38 -7.45 3.83
C GLU A 18 -2.04 -8.92 4.11
N TRP A 19 -2.14 -9.30 5.37
CA TRP A 19 -2.09 -10.69 5.81
C TRP A 19 -3.41 -11.09 6.45
N LEU A 20 -3.88 -12.29 6.12
CA LEU A 20 -5.08 -12.90 6.71
C LEU A 20 -4.64 -14.03 7.63
N VAL A 21 -4.88 -13.87 8.93
CA VAL A 21 -4.61 -14.91 9.94
C VAL A 21 -5.85 -15.81 10.04
N PRO A 22 -5.75 -17.11 9.70
CA PRO A 22 -6.91 -18.01 9.69
C PRO A 22 -7.58 -18.06 11.07
N PHE A 23 -8.87 -17.74 11.10
CA PHE A 23 -9.63 -17.72 12.35
C PHE A 23 -11.12 -17.92 12.07
N ARG A 24 -11.74 -18.87 12.77
CA ARG A 24 -13.17 -19.24 12.63
C ARG A 24 -13.97 -19.10 13.93
N GLY A 25 -13.40 -18.46 14.96
CA GLY A 25 -14.10 -18.23 16.23
C GLY A 25 -15.12 -17.09 16.14
N ARG A 26 -15.75 -16.74 17.27
CA ARG A 26 -16.66 -15.59 17.34
C ARG A 26 -15.86 -14.30 17.52
N CYS A 27 -15.69 -13.55 16.44
CA CYS A 27 -15.06 -12.23 16.46
C CYS A 27 -15.77 -11.32 15.45
N THR A 28 -16.02 -10.07 15.82
CA THR A 28 -16.84 -9.13 15.03
C THR A 28 -16.15 -8.62 13.77
N PHE A 29 -14.83 -8.73 13.68
CA PHE A 29 -14.02 -8.19 12.57
C PHE A 29 -13.35 -9.27 11.70
N ILE A 30 -13.89 -10.50 11.72
CA ILE A 30 -13.50 -11.55 10.78
C ILE A 30 -13.81 -11.10 9.35
N GLN A 31 -12.83 -11.25 8.46
CA GLN A 31 -12.96 -10.97 7.05
C GLN A 31 -13.04 -12.25 6.24
N TYR A 32 -13.87 -12.22 5.19
CA TYR A 32 -13.92 -13.24 4.16
C TYR A 32 -13.18 -12.75 2.91
N ILE A 33 -12.11 -13.47 2.52
CA ILE A 33 -11.30 -13.15 1.33
C ILE A 33 -11.24 -14.39 0.42
N PRO A 34 -12.04 -14.44 -0.66
CA PRO A 34 -12.16 -15.63 -1.52
C PRO A 34 -10.85 -16.08 -2.18
N SER A 35 -9.94 -15.14 -2.43
CA SER A 35 -8.68 -15.38 -3.14
C SER A 35 -7.58 -15.97 -2.27
N LYS A 36 -7.74 -16.00 -0.93
CA LYS A 36 -6.77 -16.58 -0.01
C LYS A 36 -7.11 -18.05 0.26
N PRO A 37 -6.11 -18.93 0.49
CA PRO A 37 -6.35 -20.35 0.80
C PRO A 37 -7.31 -20.54 1.98
N ASP A 38 -7.02 -19.87 3.08
CA ASP A 38 -7.93 -19.75 4.22
C ASP A 38 -8.84 -18.56 4.03
N LYS A 39 -10.09 -18.81 3.62
CA LYS A 39 -11.01 -17.75 3.23
C LYS A 39 -11.50 -16.88 4.39
N TYR A 40 -11.45 -17.38 5.63
CA TYR A 40 -11.95 -16.68 6.82
C TYR A 40 -10.81 -16.44 7.80
N GLY A 41 -10.66 -15.18 8.23
CA GLY A 41 -9.63 -14.85 9.20
C GLY A 41 -9.64 -13.41 9.68
N ILE A 42 -8.71 -13.10 10.56
CA ILE A 42 -8.44 -11.74 11.02
C ILE A 42 -7.51 -11.09 9.99
N LYS A 43 -8.00 -10.05 9.32
CA LYS A 43 -7.20 -9.28 8.38
C LYS A 43 -6.31 -8.29 9.13
N ILE A 44 -5.02 -8.28 8.85
CA ILE A 44 -4.03 -7.38 9.43
C ILE A 44 -3.25 -6.74 8.30
N PHE A 45 -3.07 -5.42 8.35
CA PHE A 45 -2.15 -4.72 7.48
C PHE A 45 -0.78 -4.65 8.15
N TRP A 46 0.27 -5.03 7.43
CA TRP A 46 1.63 -5.06 7.94
C TRP A 46 2.52 -4.12 7.14
N ALA A 47 3.40 -3.41 7.84
CA ALA A 47 4.63 -2.86 7.30
C ALA A 47 5.77 -3.79 7.71
N CYS A 48 6.53 -4.26 6.73
CA CYS A 48 7.72 -5.08 6.93
C CYS A 48 8.92 -4.44 6.26
N ASP A 49 10.11 -4.73 6.77
CA ASP A 49 11.35 -4.46 6.07
C ASP A 49 11.40 -5.25 4.75
N ALA A 50 11.76 -4.58 3.66
CA ALA A 50 11.83 -5.20 2.35
C ALA A 50 12.97 -6.24 2.22
N GLU A 51 14.08 -6.03 2.94
CA GLU A 51 15.30 -6.84 2.83
C GLU A 51 15.24 -8.05 3.77
N THR A 52 14.95 -7.81 5.05
CA THR A 52 14.94 -8.87 6.07
C THR A 52 13.58 -9.54 6.22
N ASN A 53 12.52 -9.00 5.60
CA ASN A 53 11.12 -9.37 5.83
C ASN A 53 10.70 -9.25 7.31
N TYR A 54 11.43 -8.49 8.11
CA TYR A 54 11.12 -8.29 9.52
C TYR A 54 9.85 -7.44 9.69
N PRO A 55 8.86 -7.86 10.52
CA PRO A 55 7.66 -7.08 10.75
C PRO A 55 8.00 -5.83 11.56
N LEU A 56 7.75 -4.66 10.98
CA LEU A 56 7.96 -3.37 11.65
C LEU A 56 6.72 -2.99 12.45
N ARG A 57 5.54 -3.06 11.82
CA ARG A 57 4.28 -2.66 12.44
C ARG A 57 3.09 -3.35 11.81
N GLY A 58 2.13 -3.77 12.64
CA GLY A 58 0.87 -4.38 12.22
C GLY A 58 -0.34 -3.62 12.75
N ILE A 59 -1.36 -3.42 11.93
CA ILE A 59 -2.64 -2.81 12.33
C ILE A 59 -3.78 -3.77 11.92
N PRO A 60 -4.57 -4.31 12.87
CA PRO A 60 -5.71 -5.16 12.54
C PRO A 60 -6.80 -4.34 11.85
N TYR A 61 -7.43 -4.94 10.84
CA TYR A 61 -8.58 -4.35 10.17
C TYR A 61 -9.85 -4.66 10.96
N LEU A 62 -10.36 -3.66 11.67
CA LEU A 62 -11.54 -3.79 12.52
C LEU A 62 -12.87 -3.62 11.76
N GLY A 63 -12.85 -3.60 10.43
CA GLY A 63 -14.03 -3.30 9.63
C GLY A 63 -14.41 -1.82 9.62
N ARG A 64 -15.67 -1.53 9.28
CA ARG A 64 -16.21 -0.16 9.32
C ARG A 64 -16.65 0.15 10.74
N VAL A 65 -15.82 0.89 11.49
CA VAL A 65 -16.17 1.40 12.82
C VAL A 65 -17.31 2.42 12.68
N THR A 66 -18.57 2.01 12.84
CA THR A 66 -19.75 2.91 12.89
C THR A 66 -19.85 3.57 14.26
N THR A 67 -18.77 4.16 14.77
CA THR A 67 -18.87 4.97 15.98
C THR A 67 -19.42 6.33 15.56
N SER A 68 -20.66 6.60 15.97
CA SER A 68 -21.38 7.88 15.84
C SER A 68 -20.67 9.09 16.47
N HIS A 69 -19.49 8.91 17.07
CA HIS A 69 -18.82 9.89 17.93
C HIS A 69 -17.39 10.24 17.52
N GLN A 70 -16.90 9.77 16.37
CA GLN A 70 -15.69 10.35 15.78
C GLN A 70 -16.08 11.08 14.49
N PRO A 71 -15.84 12.40 14.38
CA PRO A 71 -15.93 13.09 13.11
C PRO A 71 -14.85 12.47 12.22
N ARG A 72 -15.23 11.49 11.41
CA ARG A 72 -14.39 11.05 10.32
C ARG A 72 -14.29 12.22 9.39
N ASP A 73 -13.11 12.83 9.35
CA ASP A 73 -12.77 13.72 8.26
C ASP A 73 -12.87 12.91 6.96
N ARG A 74 -14.00 13.08 6.26
CA ARG A 74 -14.31 12.33 5.03
C ARG A 74 -13.29 12.63 3.93
N SER A 75 -12.46 13.67 4.11
CA SER A 75 -11.39 14.01 3.19
C SER A 75 -10.26 12.98 3.17
N VAL A 76 -10.03 12.23 4.26
CA VAL A 76 -8.90 11.30 4.36
C VAL A 76 -9.35 9.87 4.04
N SER A 77 -8.83 9.34 2.93
CA SER A 77 -8.99 7.92 2.57
C SER A 77 -8.48 7.02 3.70
N VAL A 78 -9.33 6.09 4.17
CA VAL A 78 -8.98 5.08 5.19
C VAL A 78 -7.70 4.33 4.81
N ARG A 79 -7.50 4.06 3.51
CA ARG A 79 -6.29 3.40 3.01
C ARG A 79 -5.05 4.24 3.22
N ALA A 80 -5.12 5.53 2.90
CA ALA A 80 -4.01 6.46 3.07
C ALA A 80 -3.66 6.68 4.55
N SER A 81 -4.69 6.79 5.41
CA SER A 81 -4.50 6.86 6.87
C SER A 81 -3.84 5.59 7.42
N THR A 82 -4.23 4.41 6.92
CA THR A 82 -3.63 3.12 7.32
C THR A 82 -2.13 3.10 7.00
N VAL A 83 -1.74 3.43 5.76
CA VAL A 83 -0.31 3.46 5.36
C VAL A 83 0.47 4.52 6.16
N THR A 84 -0.12 5.69 6.38
CA THR A 84 0.52 6.74 7.19
C THR A 84 0.77 6.27 8.63
N SER A 85 -0.19 5.53 9.21
CA SER A 85 -0.08 4.97 10.56
C SER A 85 0.89 3.80 10.63
N LEU A 86 0.97 2.97 9.57
CA LEU A 86 1.93 1.87 9.48
C LEU A 86 3.37 2.37 9.36
N THR A 87 3.57 3.54 8.78
CA THR A 87 4.90 4.11 8.47
C THR A 87 5.42 5.06 9.56
N GLN A 88 4.62 5.33 10.60
CA GLN A 88 4.89 6.40 11.57
C GLN A 88 6.25 6.30 12.26
N ASP A 89 6.71 5.08 12.54
CA ASP A 89 7.94 4.85 13.32
C ASP A 89 9.21 5.10 12.50
N PHE A 90 9.06 5.30 11.18
CA PHE A 90 10.17 5.59 10.27
C PHE A 90 9.91 6.80 9.37
N HIS A 91 9.02 7.71 9.76
CA HIS A 91 8.93 9.03 9.13
C HIS A 91 10.27 9.77 9.28
N GLY A 92 10.67 10.54 8.26
CA GLY A 92 11.95 11.24 8.28
C GLY A 92 13.16 10.42 7.80
N SER A 93 13.02 9.10 7.66
CA SER A 93 14.13 8.19 7.33
C SER A 93 14.61 8.23 5.87
N GLY A 94 13.82 8.78 4.94
CA GLY A 94 14.14 8.74 3.52
C GLY A 94 13.85 7.38 2.84
N ARG A 95 13.07 6.51 3.48
CA ARG A 95 12.73 5.17 2.95
C ARG A 95 11.77 5.20 1.77
N ASN A 96 11.91 4.18 0.94
CA ASN A 96 10.93 3.84 -0.09
C ASN A 96 9.86 2.90 0.49
N VAL A 97 8.59 3.29 0.40
CA VAL A 97 7.46 2.45 0.79
C VAL A 97 6.88 1.79 -0.46
N THR A 98 6.95 0.47 -0.53
CA THR A 98 6.36 -0.33 -1.60
C THR A 98 5.00 -0.85 -1.16
N CYS A 99 3.95 -0.57 -1.94
CA CYS A 99 2.59 -1.03 -1.66
C CYS A 99 1.95 -1.71 -2.87
N ASP A 100 0.99 -2.59 -2.61
CA ASP A 100 0.07 -3.04 -3.64
C ASP A 100 -0.86 -1.90 -4.10
N ASN A 101 -1.43 -2.04 -5.30
CA ASN A 101 -2.36 -1.10 -5.91
C ASN A 101 -3.58 -0.77 -5.03
N PHE A 102 -3.95 -1.63 -4.08
CA PHE A 102 -5.00 -1.30 -3.11
C PHE A 102 -4.71 0.01 -2.36
N PHE A 103 -3.44 0.28 -2.04
CA PHE A 103 -3.03 1.46 -1.29
C PHE A 103 -2.55 2.62 -2.18
N THR A 104 -2.13 2.35 -3.41
CA THR A 104 -1.53 3.36 -4.28
C THR A 104 -2.52 4.47 -4.66
N ASP A 105 -2.18 5.70 -4.30
CA ASP A 105 -2.94 6.92 -4.57
C ASP A 105 -2.02 8.15 -4.60
N LEU A 106 -2.32 9.15 -5.43
CA LEU A 106 -1.47 10.35 -5.54
C LEU A 106 -1.44 11.15 -4.24
N ASN A 107 -2.59 11.35 -3.61
CA ASN A 107 -2.69 12.07 -2.33
C ASN A 107 -1.85 11.41 -1.23
N LEU A 108 -1.80 10.07 -1.23
CA LEU A 108 -0.95 9.33 -0.31
C LEU A 108 0.53 9.59 -0.61
N ALA A 109 0.91 9.54 -1.88
CA ALA A 109 2.29 9.75 -2.29
C ALA A 109 2.80 11.16 -1.92
N GLU A 110 1.98 12.20 -2.10
CA GLU A 110 2.31 13.57 -1.65
C GLU A 110 2.39 13.68 -0.12
N SER A 111 1.46 13.04 0.60
CA SER A 111 1.44 13.01 2.05
C SER A 111 2.66 12.32 2.66
N LEU A 112 3.17 11.27 2.00
CA LEU A 112 4.40 10.57 2.37
C LEU A 112 5.64 11.38 2.01
N ALA A 113 5.66 12.07 0.87
CA ALA A 113 6.76 12.95 0.47
C ALA A 113 7.00 14.07 1.50
N LYS A 114 5.93 14.68 2.03
CA LYS A 114 6.02 15.65 3.14
C LYS A 114 6.65 15.07 4.41
N LYS A 115 6.61 13.75 4.57
CA LYS A 115 7.18 13.01 5.72
C LYS A 115 8.55 12.38 5.39
N LYS A 116 9.19 12.83 4.31
CA LYS A 116 10.47 12.29 3.80
C LYS A 116 10.42 10.79 3.53
N LEU A 117 9.33 10.33 2.91
CA LEU A 117 9.16 8.98 2.40
C LEU A 117 8.75 9.02 0.93
N THR A 118 9.14 8.01 0.15
CA THR A 118 8.64 7.85 -1.22
C THR A 118 7.64 6.69 -1.29
N LEU A 119 6.77 6.71 -2.29
CA LEU A 119 5.80 5.64 -2.55
C LEU A 119 6.12 4.98 -3.89
N VAL A 120 6.21 3.66 -3.88
CA VAL A 120 6.31 2.82 -5.08
C VAL A 120 5.15 1.84 -5.04
N GLY A 121 4.41 1.71 -6.13
CA GLY A 121 3.31 0.77 -6.18
C GLY A 121 2.74 0.65 -7.58
N THR A 122 2.00 -0.43 -7.79
CA THR A 122 1.24 -0.60 -9.02
C THR A 122 0.02 0.31 -8.99
N VAL A 123 -0.42 0.78 -10.17
CA VAL A 123 -1.60 1.63 -10.31
C VAL A 123 -2.54 0.96 -11.30
N LYS A 124 -3.80 0.75 -10.89
CA LYS A 124 -4.85 0.29 -11.80
C LYS A 124 -5.11 1.35 -12.87
N ARG A 125 -5.31 0.89 -14.11
CA ARG A 125 -5.59 1.75 -15.27
C ARG A 125 -6.83 2.64 -15.09
N ASN A 126 -7.80 2.22 -14.28
CA ASN A 126 -9.04 2.98 -14.06
C ASN A 126 -8.91 4.14 -13.06
N LYS A 127 -7.69 4.52 -12.66
CA LYS A 127 -7.46 5.63 -11.75
C LYS A 127 -7.59 6.96 -12.49
N SER A 128 -8.44 7.84 -12.00
CA SER A 128 -8.79 9.13 -12.61
C SER A 128 -7.61 10.08 -12.82
N PHE A 129 -6.53 9.90 -12.06
CA PHE A 129 -5.33 10.73 -12.19
C PHE A 129 -4.41 10.31 -13.34
N LEU A 130 -4.62 9.12 -13.92
CA LEU A 130 -3.85 8.69 -15.07
C LEU A 130 -4.36 9.41 -16.33
N PRO A 131 -3.47 9.90 -17.21
CA PRO A 131 -3.87 10.42 -18.51
C PRO A 131 -4.69 9.39 -19.29
N THR A 132 -5.66 9.86 -20.08
CA THR A 132 -6.57 9.00 -20.86
C THR A 132 -5.83 7.99 -21.72
N ASP A 133 -4.66 8.35 -22.25
CA ASP A 133 -3.78 7.49 -23.05
C ASP A 133 -3.38 6.19 -22.32
N PHE A 134 -3.28 6.20 -20.98
CA PHE A 134 -2.98 5.02 -20.17
C PHE A 134 -4.23 4.20 -19.79
N GLN A 135 -5.42 4.75 -20.04
CA GLN A 135 -6.71 4.10 -19.74
C GLN A 135 -7.25 3.33 -20.96
N GLU A 136 -6.87 3.72 -22.18
CA GLU A 136 -7.34 3.11 -23.41
C GLU A 136 -6.84 1.65 -23.61
N LYS A 137 -7.76 0.74 -23.97
CA LYS A 137 -7.42 -0.61 -24.45
C LYS A 137 -7.01 -0.57 -25.93
N LYS A 138 -5.97 0.16 -26.29
CA LYS A 138 -5.34 -0.08 -27.60
C LYS A 138 -4.68 -1.46 -27.56
N HIS A 139 -4.62 -2.15 -28.69
CA HIS A 139 -3.78 -3.34 -28.87
C HIS A 139 -2.31 -2.91 -28.73
N LEU A 140 -1.89 -2.67 -27.48
CA LEU A 140 -0.52 -2.34 -27.06
C LEU A 140 0.29 -3.63 -27.14
N ASN A 141 0.43 -4.14 -28.36
CA ASN A 141 1.48 -5.07 -28.70
C ASN A 141 2.66 -4.18 -29.07
N LEU A 142 3.69 -4.14 -28.22
CA LEU A 142 4.99 -3.52 -28.50
C LEU A 142 5.10 -1.99 -28.37
N MET A 143 4.46 -1.36 -27.38
CA MET A 143 4.89 0.01 -27.00
C MET A 143 6.10 -0.05 -26.06
N PRO A 144 7.16 0.74 -26.29
CA PRO A 144 8.27 0.88 -25.34
C PRO A 144 7.74 1.46 -24.02
N PRO A 145 8.44 1.24 -22.88
CA PRO A 145 8.03 1.79 -21.59
C PRO A 145 7.85 3.31 -21.67
N THR A 146 6.60 3.76 -21.60
CA THR A 146 6.27 5.19 -21.66
C THR A 146 6.42 5.78 -20.27
N PHE A 147 7.27 6.79 -20.16
CA PHE A 147 7.49 7.54 -18.93
C PHE A 147 6.58 8.76 -18.91
N TYR A 148 5.81 8.92 -17.84
CA TYR A 148 5.07 10.15 -17.58
C TYR A 148 5.61 10.78 -16.30
N SER A 149 6.26 11.94 -16.43
CA SER A 149 6.59 12.75 -15.26
C SER A 149 5.42 13.68 -14.98
N GLY A 150 4.67 13.40 -13.91
CA GLY A 150 3.86 14.45 -13.29
C GLY A 150 4.78 15.56 -12.76
N LYS A 151 4.22 16.73 -12.44
CA LYS A 151 4.97 17.88 -11.89
C LYS A 151 5.76 17.55 -10.60
N THR A 152 5.45 16.43 -9.94
CA THR A 152 6.06 16.02 -8.67
C THR A 152 6.45 14.55 -8.57
N GLN A 153 5.95 13.65 -9.45
CA GLN A 153 6.22 12.20 -9.35
C GLN A 153 6.24 11.48 -10.71
N PRO A 154 7.20 10.56 -10.92
CA PRO A 154 7.25 9.73 -12.11
C PRO A 154 6.25 8.56 -12.05
N LEU A 155 5.53 8.35 -13.14
CA LEU A 155 4.67 7.20 -13.39
C LEU A 155 5.31 6.33 -14.48
N PHE A 156 5.43 5.03 -14.19
CA PHE A 156 5.98 4.03 -15.10
C PHE A 156 4.88 3.09 -15.57
N HIS A 157 4.77 2.88 -16.89
CA HIS A 157 3.88 1.90 -17.48
C HIS A 157 4.69 0.82 -18.20
N THR A 158 4.51 -0.43 -17.77
CA THR A 158 5.09 -1.61 -18.42
C THR A 158 4.02 -2.68 -18.58
N LYS A 159 3.94 -3.32 -19.74
CA LYS A 159 3.17 -4.54 -19.94
C LYS A 159 4.11 -5.72 -19.69
N ALA A 160 3.83 -6.54 -18.68
CA ALA A 160 4.50 -7.84 -18.55
C ALA A 160 3.88 -8.79 -19.60
N GLU A 161 4.71 -9.54 -20.30
CA GLU A 161 4.28 -10.65 -21.15
C GLU A 161 3.70 -11.75 -20.26
N GLU A 162 2.40 -12.04 -20.40
CA GLU A 162 1.82 -13.23 -19.76
C GLU A 162 2.26 -14.45 -20.56
N THR A 163 3.37 -15.07 -20.17
CA THR A 163 3.66 -16.45 -20.58
C THR A 163 2.66 -17.36 -19.87
N LYS A 164 1.61 -17.77 -20.57
CA LYS A 164 0.74 -18.88 -20.13
C LYS A 164 1.61 -20.14 -20.02
N MET A 165 1.77 -20.66 -18.81
CA MET A 165 2.03 -22.09 -18.56
C MET A 165 0.71 -22.77 -18.25
#